data_AF-A0A2V6D302-F1
#
_entry.id   AF-A0A2V6D302-F1
#
_cell.length_a   1.000
_cell.length_b   1.000
_cell.length_c   1.000
_cell.angle_alpha   90.00
_cell.angle_beta   90.00
_cell.angle_gamma   90.00
#
_symmetry.space_group_name_H-M   'P 1'
#
loop_
_entity.id
_entity.type
_entity.pdbx_description
1 polymer ?
#
loop_
_entity_poly.entity_id
_entity_poly.type
_entity_poly.pdbx_seq_one_letter_code
_entity_poly.pdbx_strand_id
1 'polypeptide(L)'
;MGGFSSYKCALNRASVSVSGKRLGVIIDSGATFTFVDVGTGISPVGTLFTVINNTSASPIAGTFSNLPNGSIFTSNNNNFKVNYTGGTGNDLTLKVVP
;
A
#
# COMPACT_ATOMS: atom_id res chain seq x y z
N MET A 1 -17.30 -20.94 0.17
CA MET A 1 -17.42 -19.55 -0.33
C MET A 1 -16.57 -18.68 0.58
N GLY A 2 -15.34 -18.38 0.15
CA GLY A 2 -14.35 -17.69 0.98
C GLY A 2 -14.71 -16.21 1.12
N GLY A 3 -14.83 -15.73 2.37
CA GLY A 3 -15.09 -14.32 2.64
C GLY A 3 -13.96 -13.46 2.08
N PHE A 4 -14.32 -12.41 1.35
CA PHE A 4 -13.37 -11.43 0.84
C PHE A 4 -12.63 -10.80 2.02
N SER A 5 -11.34 -11.11 2.16
CA SER A 5 -10.50 -10.59 3.23
C SER A 5 -10.23 -9.10 2.97
N SER A 6 -10.75 -8.21 3.82
CA SER A 6 -10.39 -6.79 3.76
C SER A 6 -9.02 -6.58 4.39
N TYR A 7 -8.08 -6.02 3.64
CA TYR A 7 -6.79 -5.61 4.18
C TYR A 7 -6.88 -4.16 4.66
N LYS A 8 -6.61 -3.94 5.95
CA LYS A 8 -6.56 -2.61 6.55
C LYS A 8 -5.11 -2.22 6.79
N CYS A 9 -4.68 -1.10 6.21
CA CYS A 9 -3.45 -0.45 6.62
C CYS A 9 -3.78 0.88 7.31
N ALA A 10 -3.10 1.16 8.42
CA ALA A 10 -3.15 2.45 9.07
C ALA A 10 -1.80 3.13 8.87
N LEU A 11 -1.81 4.30 8.24
CA LEU A 11 -0.64 5.15 8.09
C LEU A 11 -0.59 6.15 9.23
N ASN A 12 0.31 5.90 10.18
CA ASN A 12 0.77 6.94 11.09
C ASN A 12 1.95 7.68 10.46
N ARG A 13 1.72 8.90 9.96
CA ARG A 13 2.75 9.73 9.31
C ARG A 13 3.84 10.22 10.29
N ALA A 14 3.65 10.09 11.61
CA ALA A 14 4.66 10.40 12.63
C ALA A 14 5.63 9.24 12.90
N SER A 15 5.29 8.02 12.46
CA SER A 15 6.13 6.83 12.60
C SER A 15 5.85 5.95 11.39
N VAL A 16 6.51 6.26 10.27
CA VAL A 16 6.29 5.63 8.96
C VAL A 16 6.41 4.11 9.06
N SER A 17 5.29 3.44 9.30
CA SER A 17 5.18 1.99 9.41
C SER A 17 3.74 1.62 9.09
N VAL A 18 3.47 1.23 7.85
CA VAL A 18 2.09 1.04 7.36
C VAL A 18 1.64 -0.42 7.32
N SER A 19 2.55 -1.39 7.44
CA SER A 19 2.26 -2.75 7.89
C SER A 19 3.56 -3.53 8.07
N GLY A 20 3.51 -4.59 8.91
CA GLY A 20 4.63 -5.47 9.18
C GLY A 20 5.15 -6.24 7.97
N LYS A 21 6.39 -6.75 8.10
CA LYS A 21 7.04 -7.67 7.17
C LYS A 21 6.21 -8.94 6.97
N ARG A 22 6.05 -9.40 5.73
CA ARG A 22 5.30 -10.61 5.38
C ARG A 22 6.15 -11.51 4.49
N LEU A 23 6.16 -12.81 4.79
CA LEU A 23 6.83 -13.81 3.95
C LEU A 23 5.81 -14.40 2.97
N GLY A 24 5.86 -13.95 1.71
CA GLY A 24 4.93 -14.37 0.66
C GLY A 24 3.58 -13.66 0.80
N VAL A 25 3.16 -12.97 -0.26
CA VAL A 25 1.95 -12.16 -0.25
C VAL A 25 1.08 -12.56 -1.44
N ILE A 26 -0.10 -13.09 -1.15
CA ILE A 26 -1.15 -13.37 -2.12
C ILE A 26 -2.34 -12.48 -1.75
N ILE A 27 -2.84 -11.72 -2.72
CA ILE A 27 -4.04 -10.89 -2.59
C ILE A 27 -5.15 -11.59 -3.37
N ASP A 28 -6.15 -12.08 -2.64
CA ASP A 28 -7.30 -12.76 -3.23
C ASP A 28 -8.11 -11.83 -4.12
N SER A 29 -8.74 -12.42 -5.14
CA SER A 29 -9.67 -11.70 -6.01
C SER A 29 -10.81 -11.10 -5.19
N GLY A 30 -11.03 -9.80 -5.34
CA GLY A 30 -12.06 -9.06 -4.60
C GLY A 30 -11.60 -8.48 -3.26
N ALA A 31 -10.40 -8.81 -2.77
CA ALA A 31 -9.85 -8.18 -1.57
C ALA A 31 -9.76 -6.66 -1.75
N THR A 32 -10.21 -5.92 -0.73
CA THR A 32 -10.22 -4.45 -0.73
C THR A 32 -9.17 -3.90 0.22
N PHE A 33 -8.53 -2.81 -0.21
CA PHE A 33 -7.59 -2.02 0.58
C PHE A 33 -8.31 -0.87 1.28
N THR A 34 -8.15 -0.75 2.59
CA THR A 34 -8.58 0.43 3.34
C THR A 34 -7.37 1.22 3.81
N PHE A 35 -7.25 2.47 3.38
CA PHE A 35 -6.21 3.39 3.80
C PHE A 35 -6.74 4.30 4.90
N VAL A 36 -6.16 4.22 6.10
CA VAL A 36 -6.47 5.13 7.20
C VAL A 36 -5.27 6.05 7.41
N ASP A 37 -5.39 7.31 7.00
CA ASP A 37 -4.36 8.33 7.22
C ASP A 37 -4.69 9.13 8.48
N VAL A 38 -3.88 8.94 9.52
CA VAL A 38 -4.02 9.65 10.81
C VAL A 38 -3.09 10.86 10.92
N GLY A 39 -2.33 11.20 9.87
CA GLY A 39 -1.45 12.36 9.86
C GLY A 39 -2.11 13.63 9.32
N THR A 40 -1.71 14.78 9.86
CA THR A 40 -2.17 16.10 9.39
C THR A 40 -1.13 16.74 8.48
N GLY A 41 -1.52 17.20 7.29
CA GLY A 41 -0.69 18.04 6.39
C GLY A 41 -0.34 17.43 5.03
N ILE A 42 0.39 18.21 4.22
CA ILE A 42 0.90 17.81 2.89
C ILE A 42 2.29 17.19 3.08
N SER A 43 2.49 15.97 2.60
CA SER A 43 3.81 15.36 2.52
C SER A 43 4.56 15.89 1.30
N PRO A 44 5.88 16.04 1.38
CA PRO A 44 6.68 16.38 0.21
C PRO A 44 6.43 15.40 -0.94
N VAL A 45 6.26 15.92 -2.15
CA VAL A 45 6.23 15.10 -3.37
C VAL A 45 7.48 14.24 -3.42
N GLY A 46 7.31 12.96 -3.76
CA GLY A 46 8.37 11.97 -3.78
C GLY A 46 8.50 11.16 -2.50
N THR A 47 7.82 11.53 -1.41
CA THR A 47 7.78 10.71 -0.18
C THR A 47 7.29 9.30 -0.50
N LEU A 48 8.03 8.28 -0.07
CA LEU A 48 7.71 6.87 -0.29
C LEU A 48 7.26 6.21 1.02
N PHE A 49 6.13 5.52 0.97
CA PHE A 49 5.58 4.74 2.07
C PHE A 49 5.50 3.28 1.67
N THR A 50 6.22 2.41 2.37
CA THR A 50 6.11 0.96 2.16
C THR A 50 4.95 0.42 2.98
N VAL A 51 3.89 0.02 2.28
CA VAL A 51 2.66 -0.49 2.89
C VAL A 51 2.74 -1.98 3.15
N ILE A 52 3.28 -2.75 2.20
CA ILE A 52 3.56 -4.17 2.40
C ILE A 52 5.02 -4.37 2.09
N ASN A 53 5.80 -4.80 3.08
CA ASN A 53 7.15 -5.28 2.86
C ASN A 53 7.12 -6.81 2.70
N ASN A 54 7.32 -7.29 1.48
CA ASN A 54 7.34 -8.71 1.16
C ASN A 54 8.78 -9.23 1.24
N THR A 55 9.07 -10.02 2.28
CA THR A 55 10.42 -10.54 2.52
C THR A 55 10.72 -11.83 1.77
N SER A 56 9.77 -12.34 0.97
CA SER A 56 10.04 -13.47 0.08
C SER A 56 10.77 -13.01 -1.19
N ALA A 57 11.34 -13.94 -1.95
CA ALA A 57 11.88 -13.63 -3.29
C ALA A 57 10.77 -13.48 -4.36
N SER A 58 9.55 -13.95 -4.06
CA SER A 58 8.44 -13.94 -4.99
C SER A 58 7.74 -12.58 -5.01
N PRO A 59 7.21 -12.14 -6.17
CA PRO A 59 6.38 -10.94 -6.25
C PRO A 59 5.08 -11.12 -5.46
N ILE A 60 4.42 -10.00 -5.13
CA ILE A 60 3.04 -10.04 -4.63
C ILE A 60 2.16 -10.64 -5.73
N ALA A 61 1.45 -11.73 -5.42
CA ALA A 61 0.50 -12.33 -6.35
C ALA A 61 -0.86 -11.64 -6.20
N GLY A 62 -1.38 -11.06 -7.28
CA GLY A 62 -2.65 -10.33 -7.27
C GLY A 62 -2.53 -8.86 -6.85
N THR A 63 -3.66 -8.17 -6.86
CA THR A 63 -3.79 -6.74 -6.50
C THR A 63 -5.12 -6.53 -5.80
N PHE A 64 -5.22 -5.52 -4.93
CA PHE A 64 -6.51 -5.17 -4.35
C PHE A 64 -7.46 -4.65 -5.43
N SER A 65 -8.73 -5.04 -5.36
CA SER A 65 -9.76 -4.72 -6.35
C SER A 65 -9.97 -3.21 -6.51
N ASN A 66 -9.81 -2.45 -5.42
CA ASN A 66 -9.93 -1.00 -5.38
C ASN A 66 -8.58 -0.26 -5.35
N LEU A 67 -7.46 -0.97 -5.55
CA LEU A 67 -6.12 -0.37 -5.59
C LEU A 67 -5.23 -0.99 -6.68
N PRO A 68 -5.56 -0.82 -7.98
CA PRO A 68 -4.73 -1.34 -9.06
C PRO A 68 -3.30 -0.78 -9.06
N ASN A 69 -2.35 -1.53 -9.61
CA ASN A 69 -0.98 -1.04 -9.79
C ASN A 69 -0.95 0.23 -10.65
N GLY A 70 -0.16 1.24 -10.24
CA GLY A 70 -0.05 2.52 -10.94
C GLY A 70 -1.22 3.48 -10.73
N SER A 71 -2.30 3.06 -10.08
CA SER A 71 -3.42 3.94 -9.74
C SER A 71 -2.98 5.04 -8.78
N ILE A 72 -3.75 6.14 -8.78
CA ILE A 72 -3.56 7.27 -7.86
C ILE A 72 -4.85 7.41 -7.06
N PHE A 73 -4.71 7.56 -5.74
CA PHE A 73 -5.81 7.92 -4.86
C PHE A 73 -5.41 9.09 -3.97
N THR A 74 -6.41 9.87 -3.54
CA THR A 74 -6.20 11.04 -2.70
C THR A 74 -6.61 10.76 -1.27
N SER A 75 -5.77 11.16 -0.31
CA SER A 75 -6.08 11.15 1.13
C SER A 75 -5.44 12.34 1.81
N ASN A 76 -6.18 13.06 2.66
CA ASN A 76 -5.73 14.26 3.37
C ASN A 76 -4.91 15.23 2.49
N ASN A 77 -5.43 15.61 1.32
CA ASN A 77 -4.78 16.52 0.37
C ASN A 77 -3.45 16.02 -0.23
N ASN A 78 -3.21 14.71 -0.22
CA ASN A 78 -2.05 14.09 -0.85
C ASN A 78 -2.49 13.07 -1.89
N ASN A 79 -1.84 13.11 -3.06
CA ASN A 79 -2.02 12.11 -4.09
C ASN A 79 -0.98 11.01 -3.90
N PHE A 80 -1.43 9.76 -3.79
CA PHE A 80 -0.58 8.59 -3.61
C PHE A 80 -0.63 7.72 -4.85
N LYS A 81 0.51 7.57 -5.53
CA LYS A 81 0.69 6.61 -6.63
C LYS A 81 1.07 5.25 -6.07
N VAL A 82 0.33 4.24 -6.48
CA VAL A 82 0.48 2.85 -6.04
C VAL A 82 1.54 2.13 -6.87
N ASN A 83 2.40 1.34 -6.23
CA ASN A 83 3.37 0.47 -6.89
C ASN A 83 3.50 -0.87 -6.16
N TYR A 84 3.24 -2.00 -6.84
CA TYR A 84 3.39 -3.36 -6.28
C TYR A 84 4.78 -3.98 -6.49
N THR A 85 5.65 -3.28 -7.20
CA THR A 85 7.05 -3.67 -7.42
C THR A 85 8.02 -2.68 -6.78
N GLY A 86 7.58 -2.01 -5.72
CA GLY A 86 8.40 -1.04 -4.99
C GLY A 86 9.40 -1.71 -4.05
N GLY A 87 10.20 -0.89 -3.37
CA GLY A 87 11.17 -1.36 -2.36
C GLY A 87 12.19 -2.32 -2.96
N THR A 88 12.15 -3.60 -2.55
CA THR A 88 13.02 -4.66 -3.09
C THR A 88 12.56 -5.28 -4.42
N GLY A 89 11.51 -4.73 -5.04
CA GLY A 89 10.96 -5.21 -6.32
C GLY A 89 9.66 -6.01 -6.17
N ASN A 90 9.20 -6.22 -4.94
CA ASN A 90 8.02 -7.00 -4.59
C ASN A 90 7.23 -6.41 -3.40
N ASP A 91 7.47 -5.15 -3.08
CA ASP A 91 6.75 -4.44 -2.03
C ASP A 91 5.58 -3.63 -2.60
N LEU A 92 4.52 -3.49 -1.80
CA LEU A 92 3.49 -2.48 -2.07
C LEU A 92 3.95 -1.16 -1.48
N THR A 93 4.23 -0.18 -2.33
CA THR A 93 4.62 1.16 -1.93
C THR A 93 3.64 2.21 -2.46
N LEU A 94 3.53 3.31 -1.73
CA LEU A 94 2.78 4.50 -2.09
C LEU A 94 3.74 5.67 -2.19
N LYS A 95 3.81 6.29 -3.37
CA LYS A 95 4.62 7.48 -3.60
C LYS A 95 3.74 8.71 -3.64
N VAL A 96 4.08 9.75 -2.88
CA VAL A 96 3.42 11.05 -3.00
C VAL A 96 3.77 11.64 -4.35
N VAL A 97 2.75 11.97 -5.13
CA VAL A 97 2.86 12.61 -6.44
C VAL A 97 2.18 13.99 -6.39
N PRO A 98 2.50 14.89 -7.35
CA PRO A 98 1.80 16.16 -7.49
C PRO A 98 0.27 16.00 -7.60
#